data_AF-A0A0H2MDY4-F1
#
_entry.id   AF-A0A0H2MDY4-F1
#
_cell.length_a   1.000
_cell.length_b   1.000
_cell.length_c   1.000
_cell.angle_alpha   90.00
_cell.angle_beta   90.00
_cell.angle_gamma   90.00
#
_symmetry.space_group_name_H-M   'P 1'
#
loop_
_entity.id
_entity.type
_entity.pdbx_description
1 polymer ?
#
loop_
_entity_poly.entity_id
_entity_poly.type
_entity_poly.pdbx_seq_one_letter_code
_entity_poly.pdbx_strand_id
1 'polypeptide(L)'
;MPTNNLKPKVPSEGGPELEDIVAKAEHALSEMEGDYEVLVGDEVTQISEFLQTAKNDPSEGAHCIKEIHTIGHNIKGQAATFSYPLLSLAAKSLCHFIQENAAVAEERLDLIEAHVNTMRIIISQKTKGDGGKEGQGLITALEEAVGKILAKD
;
A
#
# COMPACT_ATOMS: atom_id res chain seq x y z
N MET A 1 18.75 -57.75 -46.09
CA MET A 1 18.10 -56.94 -45.05
C MET A 1 18.83 -55.61 -44.96
N PRO A 2 18.18 -54.45 -45.16
CA PRO A 2 18.85 -53.14 -45.10
C PRO A 2 19.04 -52.70 -43.64
N THR A 3 20.21 -52.18 -43.31
CA THR A 3 20.50 -51.53 -42.02
C THR A 3 19.91 -50.12 -42.03
N ASN A 4 19.04 -49.85 -41.06
CA ASN A 4 18.40 -48.54 -40.89
C ASN A 4 19.33 -47.60 -40.10
N ASN A 5 19.77 -46.53 -40.74
CA ASN A 5 20.70 -45.54 -40.21
C ASN A 5 19.91 -44.27 -39.85
N LEU A 6 19.27 -44.25 -38.67
CA LEU A 6 18.60 -43.05 -38.18
C LEU A 6 19.43 -42.41 -37.06
N LYS A 7 20.04 -41.27 -37.41
CA LYS A 7 20.74 -40.36 -36.49
C LYS A 7 19.75 -39.87 -35.42
N PRO A 8 20.16 -39.77 -34.14
CA PRO A 8 19.62 -38.75 -33.26
C PRO A 8 20.72 -37.72 -33.05
N LYS A 9 20.60 -36.57 -33.68
CA LYS A 9 21.40 -35.40 -33.31
C LYS A 9 20.50 -34.19 -33.29
N VAL A 10 19.57 -34.25 -32.33
CA VAL A 10 19.01 -33.02 -31.75
C VAL A 10 20.11 -32.44 -30.86
N PRO A 11 20.56 -31.20 -31.05
CA PRO A 11 21.36 -30.54 -30.03
C PRO A 11 20.44 -30.31 -28.83
N SER A 12 20.76 -30.94 -27.71
CA SER A 12 20.19 -30.59 -26.41
C SER A 12 20.91 -29.34 -25.89
N GLU A 13 20.74 -28.21 -26.57
CA GLU A 13 20.92 -26.89 -25.94
C GLU A 13 19.52 -26.53 -25.41
N GLY A 14 19.22 -26.83 -24.15
CA GLY A 14 19.69 -25.97 -23.07
C GLY A 14 18.78 -24.74 -23.02
N GLY A 15 17.46 -24.95 -22.85
CA GLY A 15 16.57 -23.85 -22.48
C GLY A 15 17.05 -23.23 -21.16
N PRO A 16 16.70 -21.97 -20.87
CA PRO A 16 17.16 -21.30 -19.66
C PRO A 16 16.93 -22.20 -18.45
N GLU A 17 17.97 -22.36 -17.64
CA GLU A 17 17.91 -23.26 -16.49
C GLU A 17 16.81 -22.75 -15.56
N LEU A 18 16.13 -23.64 -14.83
CA LEU A 18 15.05 -23.24 -13.92
C LEU A 18 15.52 -22.14 -12.95
N GLU A 19 16.79 -22.19 -12.57
CA GLU A 19 17.48 -21.20 -11.74
C GLU A 19 17.57 -19.82 -12.41
N ASP A 20 17.88 -19.74 -13.72
CA ASP A 20 17.90 -18.47 -14.47
C ASP A 20 16.50 -17.85 -14.60
N ILE A 21 15.47 -18.69 -14.75
CA ILE A 21 14.07 -18.24 -14.83
C ILE A 21 13.62 -17.68 -13.48
N VAL A 22 13.95 -18.38 -12.38
CA VAL A 22 13.63 -17.94 -11.02
C VAL A 22 14.37 -16.66 -10.68
N ALA A 23 15.68 -16.58 -10.93
CA ALA A 23 16.48 -15.39 -10.66
C ALA A 23 15.99 -14.15 -11.43
N LYS A 24 15.58 -14.32 -12.70
CA LYS A 24 15.00 -13.24 -13.49
C LYS A 24 13.63 -12.80 -12.96
N ALA A 25 12.82 -13.74 -12.47
CA ALA A 25 11.54 -13.44 -11.86
C ALA A 25 11.74 -12.69 -10.53
N GLU A 26 12.66 -13.12 -9.68
CA GLU A 26 13.01 -12.44 -8.42
C GLU A 26 13.55 -11.03 -8.65
N HIS A 27 14.41 -10.84 -9.67
CA HIS A 27 14.90 -9.52 -10.04
C HIS A 27 13.76 -8.59 -10.48
N ALA A 28 12.90 -9.06 -11.38
CA ALA A 28 11.75 -8.29 -11.85
C ALA A 28 10.81 -7.92 -10.68
N LEU A 29 10.58 -8.85 -9.74
CA LEU A 29 9.81 -8.57 -8.53
C LEU A 29 10.48 -7.50 -7.66
N SER A 30 11.80 -7.60 -7.46
CA SER A 30 12.53 -6.62 -6.65
C SER A 30 12.55 -5.22 -7.27
N GLU A 31 12.63 -5.10 -8.60
CA GLU A 31 12.51 -3.82 -9.30
C GLU A 31 11.10 -3.24 -9.11
N MET A 32 10.07 -4.06 -9.30
CA MET A 32 8.68 -3.65 -9.10
C MET A 32 8.39 -3.23 -7.65
N GLU A 33 8.98 -3.90 -6.66
CA GLU A 33 8.90 -3.50 -5.25
C GLU A 33 9.56 -2.12 -5.01
N GLY A 34 10.70 -1.86 -5.63
CA GLY A 34 11.38 -0.56 -5.53
C GLY A 34 10.55 0.58 -6.14
N ASP A 35 9.97 0.34 -7.32
CA ASP A 35 9.07 1.29 -7.98
C ASP A 35 7.83 1.56 -7.13
N TYR A 36 7.27 0.53 -6.49
CA TYR A 36 6.14 0.67 -5.58
C TYR A 36 6.48 1.51 -4.36
N GLU A 37 7.65 1.30 -3.73
CA GLU A 37 8.07 2.09 -2.56
C GLU A 37 8.17 3.59 -2.86
N VAL A 38 8.64 3.95 -4.05
CA VAL A 38 8.68 5.35 -4.51
C VAL A 38 7.27 5.88 -4.72
N LEU A 39 6.45 5.14 -5.49
CA LEU A 39 5.08 5.54 -5.80
C LEU A 39 4.24 5.76 -4.54
N VAL A 40 4.28 4.82 -3.59
CA VAL A 40 3.48 4.91 -2.37
C VAL A 40 3.99 6.02 -1.43
N GLY A 41 5.28 6.31 -1.46
CA GLY A 41 5.87 7.46 -0.77
C GLY A 41 5.35 8.79 -1.32
N ASP A 42 5.25 8.91 -2.64
CA ASP A 42 4.67 10.08 -3.32
C ASP A 42 3.17 10.21 -3.00
N GLU A 43 2.41 9.10 -3.04
CA GLU A 43 0.99 9.10 -2.69
C GLU A 43 0.73 9.54 -1.24
N VAL A 44 1.52 9.07 -0.28
CA VAL A 44 1.40 9.52 1.13
C VAL A 44 1.81 10.99 1.30
N THR A 45 2.75 11.47 0.49
CA THR A 45 3.12 12.89 0.44
C THR A 45 1.95 13.73 -0.09
N GLN A 46 1.32 13.31 -1.19
CA GLN A 46 0.13 13.98 -1.74
C GLN A 46 -1.03 14.03 -0.74
N ILE A 47 -1.31 12.93 -0.02
CA ILE A 47 -2.32 12.94 1.05
C ILE A 47 -1.98 13.98 2.12
N SER A 48 -0.70 14.12 2.48
CA SER A 48 -0.25 15.11 3.47
C SER A 48 -0.45 16.55 2.97
N GLU A 49 -0.28 16.80 1.68
CA GLU A 49 -0.51 18.11 1.06
C GLU A 49 -2.00 18.49 1.02
N PHE A 50 -2.89 17.54 0.67
CA PHE A 50 -4.33 17.75 0.75
C PHE A 50 -4.80 17.98 2.18
N LEU A 51 -4.25 17.24 3.14
CA LEU A 51 -4.52 17.45 4.56
C LEU A 51 -4.11 18.85 5.01
N GLN A 52 -2.93 19.32 4.59
CA GLN A 52 -2.47 20.67 4.91
C GLN A 52 -3.34 21.75 4.27
N THR A 53 -3.81 21.52 3.04
CA THR A 53 -4.77 22.40 2.36
C THR A 53 -6.09 22.47 3.13
N ALA A 54 -6.68 21.34 3.50
CA ALA A 54 -7.91 21.27 4.29
C ALA A 54 -7.79 22.01 5.64
N LYS A 55 -6.62 21.93 6.29
CA LYS A 55 -6.34 22.64 7.55
C LYS A 55 -6.26 24.16 7.38
N ASN A 56 -5.75 24.62 6.24
CA ASN A 56 -5.51 26.04 5.98
C ASN A 56 -6.72 26.74 5.36
N ASP A 57 -7.49 26.00 4.56
CA ASP A 57 -8.67 26.50 3.85
C ASP A 57 -9.86 25.55 4.05
N PRO A 58 -10.77 25.88 4.99
CA PRO A 58 -11.98 25.09 5.22
C PRO A 58 -12.89 25.00 3.99
N SER A 59 -12.81 25.95 3.04
CA SER A 59 -13.64 25.88 1.83
C SER A 59 -13.23 24.75 0.88
N GLU A 60 -11.99 24.29 0.99
CA GLU A 60 -11.45 23.15 0.24
C GLU A 60 -11.58 21.82 1.01
N GLY A 61 -12.12 21.83 2.23
CA GLY A 61 -12.19 20.66 3.13
C GLY A 61 -12.83 19.45 2.45
N ALA A 62 -14.07 19.57 2.01
CA ALA A 62 -14.79 18.48 1.32
C ALA A 62 -14.05 17.94 0.07
N HIS A 63 -13.41 18.81 -0.71
CA HIS A 63 -12.62 18.41 -1.87
C HIS A 63 -11.37 17.63 -1.45
N CYS A 64 -10.61 18.17 -0.49
CA CYS A 64 -9.41 17.52 0.04
C CYS A 64 -9.72 16.16 0.66
N ILE A 65 -10.79 16.04 1.45
CA ILE A 65 -11.22 14.76 2.05
C ILE A 65 -11.51 13.70 0.98
N LYS A 66 -12.14 14.11 -0.13
CA LYS A 66 -12.41 13.21 -1.26
C LYS A 66 -11.12 12.74 -1.95
N GLU A 67 -10.16 13.64 -2.16
CA GLU A 67 -8.87 13.28 -2.76
C GLU A 67 -8.06 12.36 -1.82
N ILE A 68 -8.02 12.66 -0.53
CA ILE A 68 -7.41 11.81 0.51
C ILE A 68 -8.03 10.40 0.49
N HIS A 69 -9.35 10.29 0.42
CA HIS A 69 -10.03 9.01 0.33
C HIS A 69 -9.67 8.24 -0.95
N THR A 70 -9.57 8.93 -2.08
CA THR A 70 -9.24 8.34 -3.38
C THR A 70 -7.83 7.74 -3.38
N ILE A 71 -6.84 8.52 -2.93
CA ILE A 71 -5.45 8.06 -2.84
C ILE A 71 -5.33 6.94 -1.79
N GLY A 72 -5.97 7.08 -0.63
CA GLY A 72 -6.01 6.04 0.40
C GLY A 72 -6.58 4.71 -0.12
N HIS A 73 -7.61 4.76 -0.96
CA HIS A 73 -8.18 3.56 -1.57
C HIS A 73 -7.20 2.88 -2.52
N ASN A 74 -6.43 3.67 -3.28
CA ASN A 74 -5.42 3.17 -4.19
C ASN A 74 -4.27 2.48 -3.44
N ILE A 75 -3.73 3.15 -2.41
CA ILE A 75 -2.70 2.59 -1.50
C ILE A 75 -3.19 1.27 -0.90
N LYS A 76 -4.43 1.22 -0.39
CA LYS A 76 -5.02 0.02 0.18
C LYS A 76 -4.98 -1.16 -0.80
N GLY A 77 -5.35 -0.92 -2.06
CA GLY A 77 -5.38 -1.93 -3.11
C GLY A 77 -4.00 -2.42 -3.53
N GLN A 78 -3.03 -1.51 -3.63
CA GLN A 78 -1.67 -1.85 -4.05
C GLN A 78 -0.85 -2.50 -2.92
N ALA A 79 -0.95 -2.00 -1.69
CA ALA A 79 -0.12 -2.44 -0.55
C ALA A 79 -0.24 -3.93 -0.23
N ALA A 80 -1.42 -4.52 -0.45
CA ALA A 80 -1.63 -5.95 -0.27
C ALA A 80 -0.82 -6.80 -1.26
N THR A 81 -0.59 -6.29 -2.48
CA THR A 81 0.16 -6.98 -3.55
C THR A 81 1.67 -6.96 -3.29
N PHE A 82 2.18 -5.88 -2.69
CA PHE A 82 3.61 -5.66 -2.47
C PHE A 82 4.10 -5.99 -1.05
N SER A 83 3.40 -6.88 -0.33
CA SER A 83 3.80 -7.35 1.02
C SER A 83 3.81 -6.29 2.13
N TYR A 84 2.95 -5.27 2.03
CA TYR A 84 2.74 -4.22 3.05
C TYR A 84 1.35 -4.31 3.70
N PRO A 85 1.02 -5.40 4.43
CA PRO A 85 -0.31 -5.58 4.99
C PRO A 85 -0.66 -4.53 6.06
N LEU A 86 0.30 -4.06 6.85
CA LEU A 86 0.06 -2.95 7.79
C LEU A 86 -0.34 -1.65 7.11
N LEU A 87 0.32 -1.31 6.00
CA LEU A 87 -0.01 -0.13 5.23
C LEU A 87 -1.43 -0.24 4.65
N SER A 88 -1.78 -1.43 4.14
CA SER A 88 -3.13 -1.72 3.65
C SER A 88 -4.18 -1.57 4.75
N LEU A 89 -3.90 -2.03 5.98
CA LEU A 89 -4.80 -1.88 7.12
C LEU A 89 -4.96 -0.42 7.55
N ALA A 90 -3.87 0.35 7.64
CA ALA A 90 -3.94 1.77 7.94
C ALA A 90 -4.78 2.52 6.89
N ALA A 91 -4.57 2.21 5.60
CA ALA A 91 -5.32 2.81 4.50
C ALA A 91 -6.80 2.41 4.52
N LYS A 92 -7.09 1.15 4.86
CA LYS A 92 -8.45 0.67 5.05
C LYS A 92 -9.18 1.41 6.18
N SER A 93 -8.53 1.58 7.33
CA SER A 93 -9.10 2.31 8.48
C SER A 93 -9.39 3.77 8.12
N LEU A 94 -8.45 4.43 7.44
CA LEU A 94 -8.65 5.81 6.94
C LEU A 94 -9.83 5.90 5.98
N CYS A 95 -9.90 5.00 4.99
CA CYS A 95 -11.00 5.00 4.03
C CYS A 95 -12.34 4.74 4.72
N HIS A 96 -12.39 3.82 5.68
CA HIS A 96 -13.60 3.54 6.44
C HIS A 96 -14.07 4.79 7.20
N PHE A 97 -13.16 5.48 7.89
CA PHE A 97 -13.49 6.70 8.62
C PHE A 97 -14.14 7.76 7.71
N ILE A 98 -13.53 8.03 6.56
CA ILE A 98 -14.05 9.02 5.61
C ILE A 98 -15.38 8.56 4.99
N GLN A 99 -15.51 7.27 4.68
CA GLN A 99 -16.70 6.72 4.02
C GLN A 99 -17.92 6.72 4.95
N GLU A 100 -17.74 6.41 6.24
CA GLU A 100 -18.84 6.35 7.20
C GLU A 100 -19.39 7.75 7.50
N ASN A 101 -18.52 8.74 7.70
CA ASN A 101 -18.96 10.10 7.98
C ASN A 101 -17.94 11.14 7.47
N ALA A 102 -18.11 11.55 6.21
CA ALA A 102 -17.22 12.51 5.57
C ALA A 102 -17.22 13.90 6.26
N ALA A 103 -18.36 14.31 6.84
CA ALA A 103 -18.46 15.58 7.55
C ALA A 103 -17.62 15.55 8.84
N VAL A 104 -17.74 14.47 9.62
CA VAL A 104 -16.91 14.27 10.82
C VAL A 104 -15.44 14.11 10.46
N ALA A 105 -15.13 13.48 9.32
CA ALA A 105 -13.76 13.38 8.83
C ALA A 105 -13.16 14.75 8.48
N GLU A 106 -13.96 15.66 7.89
CA GLU A 106 -13.59 17.05 7.63
C GLU A 106 -13.36 17.84 8.93
N GLU A 107 -14.16 17.58 9.98
CA GLU A 107 -13.97 18.21 11.30
C GLU A 107 -12.79 17.61 12.09
N ARG A 108 -12.47 16.34 11.86
CA ARG A 108 -11.46 15.57 12.60
C ARG A 108 -10.22 15.25 11.77
N LEU A 109 -9.67 16.32 11.18
CA LEU A 109 -8.40 16.27 10.44
C LEU A 109 -7.24 15.75 11.29
N ASP A 110 -7.31 15.87 12.63
CA ASP A 110 -6.34 15.29 13.57
C ASP A 110 -6.28 13.75 13.48
N LEU A 111 -7.43 13.10 13.27
CA LEU A 111 -7.49 11.66 13.15
C LEU A 111 -6.99 11.19 11.78
N ILE A 112 -7.28 11.96 10.73
CA ILE A 112 -6.69 11.73 9.39
C ILE A 112 -5.17 11.87 9.46
N GLU A 113 -4.66 12.92 10.09
CA GLU A 113 -3.24 13.13 10.30
C GLU A 113 -2.56 11.96 11.02
N ALA A 114 -3.20 11.39 12.05
CA ALA A 114 -2.67 10.22 12.74
C ALA A 114 -2.53 9.00 11.81
N HIS A 115 -3.47 8.77 10.91
CA HIS A 115 -3.38 7.71 9.90
C HIS A 115 -2.25 7.98 8.91
N VAL A 116 -2.15 9.20 8.38
CA VAL A 116 -1.12 9.59 7.40
C VAL A 116 0.28 9.49 8.00
N ASN A 117 0.46 9.95 9.24
CA ASN A 117 1.72 9.81 9.97
C ASN A 117 2.09 8.32 10.16
N THR A 118 1.12 7.48 10.48
CA THR A 118 1.32 6.03 10.60
C THR A 118 1.76 5.41 9.28
N MET A 119 1.08 5.74 8.17
CA MET A 119 1.47 5.28 6.83
C MET A 119 2.89 5.71 6.47
N ARG A 120 3.25 6.97 6.75
CA ARG A 120 4.59 7.51 6.50
C ARG A 120 5.66 6.77 7.31
N ILE A 121 5.38 6.43 8.57
CA ILE A 121 6.30 5.66 9.41
C ILE A 121 6.49 4.25 8.84
N ILE A 122 5.41 3.56 8.45
CA ILE A 122 5.47 2.20 7.88
C ILE A 122 6.33 2.18 6.61
N ILE A 123 6.14 3.15 5.71
CA ILE A 123 6.92 3.27 4.47
C ILE A 123 8.38 3.63 4.79
N SER A 124 8.62 4.61 5.68
CA SER A 124 9.97 5.05 6.04
C SER A 124 10.79 3.95 6.71
N GLN A 125 10.15 3.07 7.47
CA GLN A 125 10.81 1.93 8.11
C GLN A 125 10.86 0.69 7.21
N LYS A 126 10.27 0.76 6.00
CA LYS A 126 10.08 -0.38 5.09
C LYS A 126 9.53 -1.59 5.82
N THR A 127 8.54 -1.38 6.68
CA THR A 127 7.97 -2.44 7.52
C THR A 127 7.19 -3.41 6.64
N LYS A 128 7.89 -4.40 6.09
CA LYS A 128 7.30 -5.53 5.36
C LYS A 128 6.62 -6.50 6.34
N GLY A 129 5.57 -7.16 5.88
CA GLY A 129 4.78 -8.07 6.71
C GLY A 129 3.91 -7.35 7.75
N ASP A 130 3.49 -8.05 8.80
CA ASP A 130 2.51 -7.56 9.78
C ASP A 130 3.08 -6.59 10.83
N GLY A 131 4.38 -6.27 10.75
CA GLY A 131 5.11 -5.38 11.67
C GLY A 131 5.02 -5.75 13.15
N GLY A 132 4.71 -7.02 13.43
CA GLY A 132 4.68 -7.58 14.77
C GLY A 132 3.63 -6.95 15.68
N LYS A 133 3.80 -7.18 16.99
CA LYS A 133 2.83 -6.72 18.01
C LYS A 133 2.70 -5.20 18.06
N GLU A 134 3.79 -4.48 17.80
CA GLU A 134 3.82 -3.02 17.86
C GLU A 134 3.06 -2.40 16.69
N GLY A 135 3.31 -2.86 15.47
CA GLY A 135 2.59 -2.40 14.28
C GLY A 135 1.10 -2.74 14.34
N GLN A 136 0.75 -3.96 14.74
CA GLN A 136 -0.65 -4.35 14.94
C GLN A 136 -1.34 -3.51 16.02
N GLY A 137 -0.67 -3.27 17.16
CA GLY A 137 -1.20 -2.43 18.23
C GLY A 137 -1.46 -0.99 17.78
N LEU A 138 -0.61 -0.44 16.90
CA LEU A 138 -0.80 0.88 16.33
C LEU A 138 -2.05 0.94 15.43
N ILE A 139 -2.26 -0.07 14.58
CA ILE A 139 -3.47 -0.16 13.75
C ILE A 139 -4.72 -0.28 14.61
N THR A 140 -4.71 -1.17 15.62
CA THR A 140 -5.84 -1.32 16.53
C THR A 140 -6.18 -0.02 17.24
N ALA A 141 -5.17 0.74 17.70
CA ALA A 141 -5.41 2.03 18.35
C ALA A 141 -6.07 3.06 17.41
N LEU A 142 -5.69 3.06 16.11
CA LEU A 142 -6.35 3.91 15.11
C LEU A 142 -7.80 3.49 14.87
N GLU A 143 -8.07 2.20 14.71
CA GLU A 143 -9.42 1.66 14.52
C GLU A 143 -10.32 1.95 15.73
N GLU A 144 -9.81 1.79 16.95
CA GLU A 144 -10.52 2.14 18.18
C GLU A 144 -10.83 3.64 18.28
N ALA A 145 -9.90 4.49 17.85
CA ALA A 145 -10.11 5.94 17.81
C ALA A 145 -11.23 6.28 16.81
N VAL A 146 -11.18 5.72 15.59
CA VAL A 146 -12.25 5.87 14.57
C VAL A 146 -13.59 5.42 15.14
N GLY A 147 -13.67 4.23 15.73
CA GLY A 147 -14.92 3.71 16.30
C GLY A 147 -15.49 4.59 17.40
N LYS A 148 -14.64 5.16 18.28
CA LYS A 148 -15.07 6.09 19.34
C LYS A 148 -15.59 7.41 18.80
N ILE A 149 -15.04 7.89 17.68
CA ILE A 149 -15.50 9.13 17.05
C ILE A 149 -16.83 8.89 16.34
N LEU A 150 -16.92 7.84 15.52
CA LEU A 150 -18.14 7.51 14.78
C LEU A 150 -19.31 7.12 15.71
N ALA A 151 -19.05 6.58 16.90
CA ALA A 151 -20.10 6.25 17.87
C ALA A 151 -20.59 7.46 18.70
N LYS A 152 -19.93 8.61 18.60
CA LYS A 152 -20.27 9.84 19.34
C LYS A 152 -21.11 10.84 18.55
N ASP A 153 -21.25 10.63 17.25
CA ASP A 153 -22.16 11.34 16.33
C ASP A 153 -23.51 10.60 16.20
#